data_AF-A0A935BW10-F1
#
_entry.id   AF-A0A935BW10-F1
#
_cell.length_a   1.000
_cell.length_b   1.000
_cell.length_c   1.000
_cell.angle_alpha   90.00
_cell.angle_beta   90.00
_cell.angle_gamma   90.00
#
_symmetry.space_group_name_H-M   'P 1'
#
loop_
_entity.id
_entity.type
_entity.pdbx_description
1 polymer ?
#
loop_
_entity_poly.entity_id
_entity_poly.type
_entity_poly.pdbx_seq_one_letter_code
_entity_poly.pdbx_strand_id
1 'polypeptide(L)'
;MRYFWLGIVFIAGFVVPAQAAMNARMRNFVINPLYSSLINFFIGTVAGLLVTSITVWFGQTGNWKGALNAPWWAWCGGLIGATFVTVAVLSVPKIGATNFSVAVIAGQLIGAILMDQYGLLNLPQHSATPPRLLGAGLLLIGVWLVQRG
;
A
#
# COMPACT_ATOMS: atom_id res chain seq x y z
N MET A 1 -22.71 6.86 3.73
CA MET A 1 -21.27 7.24 3.82
C MET A 1 -20.31 6.06 3.68
N ARG A 2 -20.49 4.91 4.37
CA ARG A 2 -19.57 3.76 4.24
C ARG A 2 -19.32 3.29 2.80
N TYR A 3 -20.37 3.06 2.02
CA TYR A 3 -20.26 2.58 0.64
C TYR A 3 -19.58 3.57 -0.31
N PHE A 4 -19.69 4.87 -0.05
CA PHE A 4 -19.01 5.91 -0.82
C PHE A 4 -17.48 5.79 -0.69
N TRP A 5 -16.96 5.66 0.54
CA TRP A 5 -15.54 5.46 0.78
C TRP A 5 -15.02 4.13 0.21
N LEU A 6 -15.83 3.06 0.27
CA LEU A 6 -15.49 1.80 -0.37
C LEU A 6 -15.34 1.95 -1.90
N GLY A 7 -16.21 2.74 -2.54
CA GLY A 7 -16.10 3.06 -3.96
C GLY A 7 -14.81 3.81 -4.30
N ILE A 8 -14.43 4.82 -3.51
CA ILE A 8 -13.17 5.57 -3.71
C ILE A 8 -11.96 4.64 -3.59
N VAL A 9 -11.91 3.80 -2.55
CA VAL A 9 -10.79 2.87 -2.35
C VAL A 9 -10.71 1.84 -3.48
N PHE A 10 -11.86 1.34 -3.94
CA PHE A 10 -11.91 0.45 -5.10
C PHE A 10 -11.34 1.12 -6.35
N ILE A 11 -11.71 2.37 -6.61
CA ILE A 11 -11.19 3.14 -7.76
C ILE A 11 -9.68 3.38 -7.61
N ALA A 12 -9.21 3.73 -6.41
CA ALA A 12 -7.78 3.89 -6.14
C ALA A 12 -6.99 2.59 -6.38
N GLY A 13 -7.62 1.43 -6.16
CA GLY A 13 -7.06 0.12 -6.42
C GLY A 13 -6.60 -0.09 -7.87
N PHE A 14 -7.26 0.52 -8.86
CA PHE A 14 -6.85 0.42 -10.27
C PHE A 14 -5.49 1.07 -10.55
N VAL A 15 -5.07 2.01 -9.71
CA VAL A 15 -3.80 2.74 -9.87
C VAL A 15 -2.62 1.91 -9.38
N VAL A 16 -2.83 0.98 -8.44
CA VAL A 16 -1.75 0.22 -7.79
C VAL A 16 -0.96 -0.66 -8.79
N PRO A 17 -1.60 -1.46 -9.68
CA PRO A 17 -0.85 -2.22 -10.68
C PRO A 17 -0.11 -1.32 -11.67
N ALA A 18 -0.70 -0.18 -12.05
CA ALA A 18 -0.08 0.79 -12.93
C ALA A 18 1.20 1.37 -12.30
N GLN A 19 1.15 1.74 -11.01
CA GLN A 19 2.32 2.20 -10.26
C GLN A 19 3.42 1.12 -10.22
N ALA A 20 3.06 -0.13 -9.95
CA ALA A 20 4.02 -1.23 -9.90
C ALA A 20 4.72 -1.43 -11.27
N ALA A 21 3.98 -1.34 -12.37
CA ALA A 21 4.51 -1.40 -13.73
C ALA A 21 5.39 -0.20 -14.07
N MET A 22 5.01 1.02 -13.70
CA MET A 22 5.81 2.24 -13.88
C MET A 22 7.15 2.14 -13.14
N ASN A 23 7.13 1.68 -11.89
CA ASN A 23 8.32 1.46 -11.08
C ASN A 23 9.25 0.40 -11.69
N ALA A 24 8.68 -0.71 -12.16
CA ALA A 24 9.41 -1.75 -12.87
C ALA A 24 10.04 -1.23 -14.18
N ARG A 25 9.34 -0.34 -14.90
CA ARG A 25 9.86 0.29 -16.12
C ARG A 25 11.01 1.24 -15.84
N MET A 26 10.95 2.03 -14.76
CA MET A 26 12.03 2.93 -14.36
C MET A 26 13.35 2.17 -14.13
N ARG A 27 13.28 0.94 -13.63
CA ARG A 27 14.44 0.07 -13.46
C ARG A 27 15.20 -0.20 -14.75
N ASN A 28 14.53 -0.23 -15.91
CA ASN A 28 15.22 -0.48 -17.18
C ASN A 28 16.15 0.67 -17.57
N PHE A 29 15.93 1.88 -17.05
CA PHE A 29 16.76 3.05 -17.30
C PHE A 29 17.81 3.26 -16.22
N VAL A 30 17.44 3.01 -14.96
CA VAL A 30 18.30 3.30 -13.80
C VAL A 30 19.12 2.07 -13.37
N ILE A 31 18.73 0.87 -13.82
CA ILE A 31 19.32 -0.45 -13.58
C ILE A 31 19.22 -0.91 -12.11
N ASN A 32 19.58 -0.04 -11.16
CA ASN A 32 19.53 -0.30 -9.73
C ASN A 32 18.10 -0.11 -9.16
N PRO A 33 17.48 -1.14 -8.57
CA PRO A 33 16.14 -1.08 -7.97
C PRO A 33 16.00 -0.05 -6.85
N LEU A 34 17.07 0.18 -6.07
CA LEU A 34 17.05 1.14 -4.97
C LEU A 34 16.96 2.57 -5.51
N TYR A 35 17.64 2.87 -6.61
CA TYR A 35 17.54 4.18 -7.25
C TYR A 35 16.15 4.41 -7.86
N SER A 36 15.53 3.39 -8.46
CA SER A 36 14.14 3.50 -8.93
C SER A 36 13.16 3.78 -7.78
N SER A 37 13.34 3.10 -6.64
CA SER A 37 12.54 3.36 -5.43
C SER A 37 12.77 4.79 -4.92
N LEU A 38 14.03 5.22 -4.78
CA LEU A 38 14.38 6.57 -4.35
C LEU A 38 13.77 7.67 -5.23
N ILE A 39 13.82 7.52 -6.56
CA ILE A 39 13.20 8.46 -7.49
C ILE A 39 11.69 8.51 -7.29
N ASN A 40 11.03 7.36 -7.14
CA ASN A 40 9.58 7.31 -6.89
C ASN A 40 9.19 8.01 -5.57
N PHE A 41 9.96 7.78 -4.50
CA PHE A 41 9.76 8.45 -3.22
C PHE A 41 10.02 9.95 -3.29
N PHE A 42 11.04 10.38 -4.05
CA PHE A 42 11.31 11.79 -4.26
C PHE A 42 10.16 12.49 -4.98
N ILE A 43 9.67 11.92 -6.09
CA ILE A 43 8.53 12.48 -6.84
C ILE A 43 7.28 12.51 -5.95
N GLY A 44 7.00 11.44 -5.21
CA GLY A 44 5.88 11.38 -4.27
C GLY A 44 5.98 12.42 -3.15
N THR A 45 7.19 12.67 -2.63
CA THR A 45 7.44 13.70 -1.61
C THR A 45 7.17 15.10 -2.17
N VAL A 46 7.68 15.41 -3.37
CA VAL A 46 7.43 16.70 -4.03
C VAL A 46 5.95 16.91 -4.29
N ALA A 47 5.25 15.90 -4.82
CA ALA A 47 3.80 15.96 -5.05
C ALA A 47 3.03 16.17 -3.73
N GLY A 48 3.41 15.45 -2.66
CA GLY A 48 2.81 15.59 -1.34
C GLY A 48 3.00 16.98 -0.74
N LEU A 49 4.20 17.56 -0.88
CA LEU A 49 4.49 18.93 -0.46
C LEU A 49 3.66 19.96 -1.22
N LEU A 50 3.52 19.81 -2.53
CA LEU A 50 2.69 20.71 -3.35
C LEU A 50 1.22 20.65 -2.92
N VAL A 51 0.65 19.45 -2.82
CA VAL A 51 -0.75 19.27 -2.41
C VAL A 51 -0.97 19.84 -1.00
N THR A 52 -0.06 19.56 -0.07
CA THR A 52 -0.14 20.09 1.30
C THR A 52 -0.04 21.61 1.33
N SER A 53 0.83 22.20 0.51
CA SER A 53 0.97 23.67 0.43
C SER A 53 -0.31 24.32 -0.09
N ILE A 54 -0.96 23.70 -1.09
CA ILE A 54 -2.25 24.16 -1.63
C ILE A 54 -3.34 24.06 -0.57
N THR A 55 -3.45 22.95 0.16
CA THR A 55 -4.50 22.78 1.17
C THR A 55 -4.31 23.73 2.35
N VAL A 56 -3.06 23.98 2.78
CA VAL A 56 -2.73 25.00 3.79
C VAL A 56 -3.12 26.39 3.31
N TRP A 57 -2.91 26.72 2.03
CA TRP A 57 -3.34 28.00 1.46
C TRP A 57 -4.87 28.19 1.53
N PHE A 58 -5.64 27.11 1.40
CA PHE A 58 -7.10 27.10 1.62
C PHE A 58 -7.53 26.92 3.08
N GLY A 59 -6.61 27.10 4.05
CA GLY A 59 -6.92 27.11 5.48
C GLY A 59 -6.94 25.73 6.16
N GLN A 60 -6.60 24.65 5.46
CA GLN A 60 -6.45 23.32 6.07
C GLN A 60 -5.05 23.17 6.67
N THR A 61 -4.85 23.71 7.87
CA THR A 61 -3.56 23.64 8.59
C THR A 61 -3.44 22.37 9.43
N GLY A 62 -2.23 21.82 9.51
CA GLY A 62 -1.88 20.71 10.41
C GLY A 62 -0.84 21.10 11.46
N ASN A 63 -0.60 20.22 12.45
CA ASN A 63 0.43 20.39 13.47
C ASN A 63 1.64 19.47 13.20
N TRP A 64 2.63 19.98 12.49
CA TRP A 64 3.87 19.26 12.20
C TRP A 64 4.63 18.83 13.46
N LYS A 65 4.63 19.65 14.51
CA LYS A 65 5.29 19.33 15.79
C LYS A 65 4.61 18.15 16.48
N GLY A 66 3.33 17.90 16.21
CA GLY A 66 2.59 16.76 16.73
C GLY A 66 3.19 15.42 16.33
N ALA A 67 3.91 15.34 15.20
CA ALA A 67 4.60 14.13 14.77
C ALA A 67 5.63 13.64 15.80
N LEU A 68 6.28 14.55 16.53
CA LEU A 68 7.28 14.21 17.55
C LEU A 68 6.68 13.45 18.75
N ASN A 69 5.37 13.55 18.96
CA ASN A 69 4.66 12.82 20.00
C ASN A 69 4.10 11.48 19.48
N ALA A 70 4.23 11.18 18.19
CA ALA A 70 3.78 9.92 17.62
C ALA A 70 4.67 8.77 18.09
N PRO A 71 4.12 7.56 18.30
CA PRO A 71 4.91 6.40 18.68
C PRO A 71 5.93 6.06 17.58
N TRP A 72 7.09 5.54 17.97
CA TRP A 72 8.21 5.29 17.05
C TRP A 72 7.83 4.46 15.80
N TRP A 73 6.92 3.50 15.96
CA TRP A 73 6.46 2.65 14.87
C TRP A 73 5.66 3.41 13.81
N ALA A 74 5.06 4.57 14.14
CA ALA A 74 4.34 5.40 13.18
C ALA A 74 5.29 6.00 12.13
N TRP A 75 6.56 6.19 12.49
CA TRP A 75 7.61 6.68 11.59
C TRP A 75 8.12 5.60 10.63
N CYS A 76 7.86 4.32 10.92
CA CYS A 76 8.31 3.20 10.08
C CYS A 76 7.50 3.04 8.79
N GLY A 77 6.38 3.76 8.62
CA GLY A 77 5.53 3.66 7.43
C GLY A 77 6.28 3.94 6.12
N GLY A 78 7.15 4.96 6.12
CA GLY A 78 7.98 5.29 4.95
C GLY A 78 8.98 4.19 4.60
N LEU A 79 9.59 3.56 5.61
CA LEU A 79 10.52 2.43 5.41
C LEU A 79 9.80 1.21 4.82
N ILE A 80 8.62 0.86 5.36
CA ILE A 80 7.79 -0.24 4.84
C ILE A 80 7.39 0.03 3.38
N GLY A 81 7.00 1.27 3.07
CA GLY A 81 6.68 1.68 1.70
C GLY A 81 7.88 1.55 0.76
N ALA A 82 9.08 1.97 1.20
CA ALA A 82 10.31 1.86 0.41
C ALA A 82 10.65 0.40 0.11
N THR A 83 10.58 -0.47 1.11
CA THR A 83 10.75 -1.92 0.94
C THR A 83 9.71 -2.48 -0.03
N PHE A 84 8.43 -2.12 0.12
CA PHE A 84 7.36 -2.59 -0.75
C PHE A 84 7.59 -2.19 -2.21
N VAL A 85 7.95 -0.93 -2.48
CA VAL A 85 8.26 -0.45 -3.83
C VAL A 85 9.46 -1.18 -4.41
N THR A 86 10.54 -1.37 -3.64
CA THR A 86 11.71 -2.13 -4.10
C THR A 86 11.35 -3.57 -4.44
N VAL A 87 10.52 -4.24 -3.62
CA VAL A 87 10.00 -5.58 -3.92
C VAL A 87 9.16 -5.57 -5.20
N ALA A 88 8.31 -4.56 -5.40
CA ALA A 88 7.55 -4.42 -6.64
C ALA A 88 8.45 -4.30 -7.87
N VAL A 89 9.46 -3.43 -7.82
CA VAL A 89 10.46 -3.23 -8.89
C VAL A 89 11.22 -4.52 -9.23
N LEU A 90 11.48 -5.34 -8.22
CA LEU A 90 12.21 -6.61 -8.36
C LEU A 90 11.33 -7.75 -8.90
N SER A 91 10.08 -7.82 -8.43
CA SER A 91 9.18 -8.95 -8.66
C SER A 91 8.34 -8.80 -9.91
N VAL A 92 7.81 -7.61 -10.21
CA VAL A 92 6.91 -7.38 -11.35
C VAL A 92 7.50 -7.85 -12.69
N PRO A 93 8.79 -7.58 -13.03
CA PRO A 93 9.37 -8.10 -14.26
C PRO A 93 9.47 -9.63 -14.34
N LYS A 94 9.46 -10.33 -13.20
CA LYS A 94 9.64 -11.78 -13.11
C LYS A 94 8.31 -12.54 -13.16
N ILE A 95 7.28 -12.01 -12.50
CA ILE A 95 6.00 -12.71 -12.33
C ILE A 95 4.83 -12.00 -13.04
N GLY A 96 5.03 -10.79 -13.55
CA GLY A 96 3.98 -9.97 -14.15
C GLY A 96 3.17 -9.16 -13.11
N ALA A 97 2.49 -8.11 -13.59
CA ALA A 97 1.73 -7.19 -12.74
C ALA A 97 0.51 -7.85 -12.08
N THR A 98 -0.18 -8.77 -12.79
CA THR A 98 -1.35 -9.49 -12.26
C THR A 98 -0.95 -10.36 -11.08
N ASN A 99 0.04 -11.25 -11.24
CA ASN A 99 0.50 -12.15 -10.17
C ASN A 99 1.05 -11.38 -8.97
N PHE A 100 1.78 -10.29 -9.20
CA PHE A 100 2.23 -9.39 -8.14
C PHE A 100 1.03 -8.83 -7.35
N SER A 101 0.03 -8.29 -8.05
CA SER A 101 -1.13 -7.66 -7.41
C SER A 101 -1.94 -8.65 -6.57
N VAL A 102 -2.23 -9.84 -7.11
CA VAL A 102 -3.00 -10.86 -6.37
C VAL A 102 -2.24 -11.40 -5.15
N ALA A 103 -0.91 -11.55 -5.26
CA ALA A 103 -0.08 -11.95 -4.12
C ALA A 103 -0.05 -10.86 -3.03
N VAL A 104 0.02 -9.58 -3.41
CA VAL A 104 -0.07 -8.46 -2.48
C VAL A 104 -1.42 -8.42 -1.78
N ILE A 105 -2.52 -8.59 -2.50
CA ILE A 105 -3.87 -8.60 -1.91
C ILE A 105 -4.01 -9.74 -0.89
N ALA A 106 -3.50 -10.95 -1.22
CA ALA A 106 -3.50 -12.08 -0.29
C ALA A 106 -2.74 -11.75 1.01
N GLY A 107 -1.53 -11.20 0.89
CA GLY A 107 -0.71 -10.82 2.03
C GLY A 107 -1.35 -9.70 2.88
N GLN A 108 -1.92 -8.68 2.22
CA GLN A 108 -2.64 -7.58 2.87
C GLN A 108 -3.84 -8.08 3.67
N LEU A 109 -4.61 -9.02 3.12
CA LEU A 109 -5.79 -9.57 3.79
C LEU A 109 -5.43 -10.36 5.05
N ILE A 110 -4.43 -11.25 4.95
CA ILE A 110 -3.95 -12.03 6.10
C ILE A 110 -3.38 -11.08 7.17
N GLY A 111 -2.54 -10.12 6.75
CA GLY A 111 -1.97 -9.13 7.65
C GLY A 111 -3.04 -8.29 8.36
N ALA A 112 -4.04 -7.81 7.63
CA ALA A 112 -5.15 -7.04 8.20
C ALA A 112 -5.96 -7.85 9.22
N ILE A 113 -6.27 -9.11 8.94
CA ILE A 113 -6.99 -9.98 9.90
C ILE A 113 -6.18 -10.19 11.18
N LEU A 114 -4.87 -10.41 11.07
CA LEU A 114 -4.00 -10.56 12.23
C LEU A 114 -3.91 -9.25 13.04
N MET A 115 -3.77 -8.12 12.37
CA MET A 115 -3.74 -6.80 13.01
C MET A 115 -5.05 -6.51 13.74
N ASP A 116 -6.19 -6.73 13.09
CA ASP A 116 -7.53 -6.57 13.66
C ASP A 116 -7.76 -7.49 14.87
N GLN A 117 -7.37 -8.77 14.76
CA GLN A 117 -7.63 -9.78 15.79
C GLN A 117 -6.86 -9.49 17.08
N TYR A 118 -5.63 -8.98 16.97
CA TYR A 118 -4.77 -8.70 18.12
C TYR A 118 -4.73 -7.22 18.52
N GLY A 119 -5.46 -6.34 17.82
CA GLY A 119 -5.44 -4.89 18.08
C GLY A 119 -4.05 -4.27 17.91
N LEU A 120 -3.25 -4.81 16.97
CA LEU A 120 -1.88 -4.33 16.75
C LEU A 120 -1.89 -2.86 16.32
N LEU A 121 -0.82 -2.13 16.64
CA LEU A 121 -0.66 -0.70 16.30
C LEU A 121 -1.78 0.20 16.87
N ASN A 122 -2.35 -0.18 18.03
CA ASN A 122 -3.47 0.49 18.68
C ASN A 122 -4.74 0.57 17.81
N LEU A 123 -4.94 -0.41 16.92
CA LEU A 123 -6.18 -0.53 16.15
C LEU A 123 -7.34 -1.03 17.04
N PRO A 124 -8.59 -0.60 16.77
CA PRO A 124 -9.76 -1.21 17.39
C PRO A 124 -9.77 -2.72 17.14
N GLN A 125 -9.84 -3.50 18.21
CA GLN A 125 -9.82 -4.94 18.09
C GLN A 125 -11.11 -5.44 17.45
N HIS A 126 -10.97 -6.20 16.37
CA HIS A 126 -12.07 -6.84 15.65
C HIS A 126 -11.79 -8.32 15.48
N SER A 127 -12.58 -9.16 16.14
CA SER A 127 -12.40 -10.61 16.11
C SER A 127 -12.49 -11.16 14.69
N ALA A 128 -11.68 -12.18 14.40
CA ALA A 128 -11.75 -12.95 13.16
C ALA A 128 -12.99 -13.87 13.20
N THR A 129 -14.13 -13.30 12.85
CA THR A 129 -15.40 -14.02 12.81
C THR A 129 -15.40 -15.06 11.68
N PRO A 130 -16.18 -16.16 11.80
CA PRO A 130 -16.26 -17.18 10.75
C PRO A 130 -16.56 -16.62 9.35
N PRO A 131 -17.48 -15.64 9.15
CA PRO A 131 -17.69 -15.04 7.84
C PRO A 131 -16.47 -14.30 7.27
N ARG A 132 -15.68 -13.62 8.12
CA ARG A 132 -14.43 -12.97 7.69
C ARG A 132 -13.40 -13.98 7.24
N LEU A 133 -13.24 -15.07 8.00
CA LEU A 133 -12.32 -16.15 7.66
C LEU A 133 -12.73 -16.88 6.37
N LEU A 134 -14.03 -17.12 6.18
CA LEU A 134 -14.57 -17.69 4.94
C LEU A 134 -14.34 -16.77 3.75
N GLY A 135 -14.64 -15.47 3.88
CA GLY A 135 -14.39 -14.49 2.83
C GLY A 135 -12.91 -14.41 2.47
N ALA A 136 -12.02 -14.48 3.45
CA ALA A 136 -10.58 -14.54 3.22
C ALA A 136 -10.16 -15.82 2.50
N GLY A 137 -10.69 -16.97 2.91
CA GLY A 137 -10.46 -18.23 2.22
C GLY A 137 -10.87 -18.19 0.75
N LEU A 138 -12.07 -17.65 0.45
CA LEU A 138 -12.55 -17.49 -0.92
C LEU A 138 -11.64 -16.57 -1.74
N LEU A 139 -11.16 -15.47 -1.16
CA LEU A 139 -10.21 -14.58 -1.84
C LEU A 139 -8.90 -15.30 -2.14
N LEU A 140 -8.35 -16.06 -1.18
CA LEU A 140 -7.11 -16.82 -1.38
C LEU A 140 -7.25 -17.89 -2.46
N ILE A 141 -8.40 -18.57 -2.54
CA ILE A 141 -8.72 -19.50 -3.63
C ILE A 141 -8.74 -18.75 -4.97
N GLY A 142 -9.37 -17.57 -5.02
CA GLY A 142 -9.37 -16.72 -6.21
C GLY A 142 -7.97 -16.32 -6.66
N VAL A 143 -7.11 -15.91 -5.71
CA VAL A 143 -5.70 -15.58 -5.96
C VAL A 143 -4.96 -16.78 -6.55
N TRP A 144 -5.14 -17.96 -5.97
CA TRP A 144 -4.51 -19.19 -6.45
C TRP A 144 -4.98 -19.59 -7.86
N LEU A 145 -6.26 -19.43 -8.15
CA LEU A 145 -6.82 -19.68 -9.49
C LEU A 145 -6.22 -18.72 -10.52
N VAL A 146 -6.11 -17.43 -10.20
CA VAL A 146 -5.52 -16.42 -11.09
C VAL A 146 -4.05 -16.71 -11.37
N GLN A 147 -3.29 -17.19 -10.38
CA GLN A 147 -1.88 -17.54 -10.57
C GLN A 147 -1.65 -18.83 -11.37
N ARG A 148 -2.67 -19.68 -11.52
CA ARG A 148 -2.59 -20.93 -12.29
C ARG A 148 -2.93 -20.77 -13.76
N GLY A 149 -3.69 -19.74 -14.12
CA GLY A 149 -4.05 -19.42 -15.51
C GLY A 149 -2.99 -18.56 -16.18
#